data_AF-A0A2T9X6Y3-F1
#
_entry.id   AF-A0A2T9X6Y3-F1
#
_cell.length_a   1.000
_cell.length_b   1.000
_cell.length_c   1.000
_cell.angle_alpha   90.00
_cell.angle_beta   90.00
_cell.angle_gamma   90.00
#
_symmetry.space_group_name_H-M   'P 1'
#
loop_
_entity.id
_entity.type
_entity.pdbx_description
1 polymer ?
#
loop_
_entity_poly.entity_id
_entity_poly.type
_entity_poly.pdbx_seq_one_letter_code
_entity_poly.pdbx_strand_id
1 'polypeptide(L)'
;MILDEIIDELSYDLKQRKIINICVGTSYTAVILDDQSMGVSHTIAEGEVDYAGEIIGKNAYDVAVNVDNPLKRSISVAILNSISTGKLTSGDPLTLYSGGKVCAFGYYPYISAGNFSSVVLYDFSTQPQNNAKPFSQFNGETCDVAVIFGSALINNSIDKIIKNVKADHLILTGISSVEAISTLKKYGFEAIGKIVPVDQYRAFRTICEGGSAKQLSKYVTKMYLKI
;
A
#
# COMPACT_ATOMS: atom_id res chain seq x y z
N MET A 1 15.20 -5.58 3.44
CA MET A 1 13.77 -5.63 3.79
C MET A 1 12.98 -5.79 2.51
N ILE A 2 11.75 -6.30 2.56
CA ILE A 2 10.94 -6.46 1.34
C ILE A 2 10.80 -5.13 0.57
N LEU A 3 10.67 -4.01 1.29
CA LEU A 3 10.60 -2.69 0.67
C LEU A 3 11.87 -2.34 -0.15
N ASP A 4 13.06 -2.75 0.30
CA ASP A 4 14.30 -2.49 -0.43
C ASP A 4 14.33 -3.27 -1.75
N GLU A 5 13.94 -4.55 -1.72
CA GLU A 5 13.87 -5.39 -2.92
C GLU A 5 12.84 -4.85 -3.94
N ILE A 6 11.72 -4.32 -3.43
CA ILE A 6 10.69 -3.63 -4.24
C ILE A 6 11.28 -2.38 -4.93
N ILE A 7 12.06 -1.58 -4.21
CA ILE A 7 12.72 -0.39 -4.76
C ILE A 7 13.73 -0.80 -5.84
N ASP A 8 14.49 -1.86 -5.60
CA ASP A 8 15.47 -2.39 -6.56
C ASP A 8 14.78 -2.88 -7.84
N GLU A 9 13.68 -3.64 -7.73
CA GLU A 9 12.90 -4.12 -8.88
C GLU A 9 12.38 -2.95 -9.73
N LEU A 10 11.83 -1.92 -9.10
CA LEU A 10 11.24 -0.78 -9.80
C LEU A 10 12.27 0.30 -10.19
N SER A 11 13.55 0.12 -9.83
CA SER A 11 14.58 1.14 -9.97
C SER A 11 14.77 1.64 -11.40
N TYR A 12 14.63 0.76 -12.41
CA TYR A 12 14.77 1.11 -13.81
C TYR A 12 13.72 2.14 -14.26
N ASP A 13 12.46 1.93 -13.89
CA ASP A 13 11.36 2.85 -14.24
C ASP A 13 11.47 4.14 -13.45
N LEU A 14 11.78 4.06 -12.15
CA LEU A 14 11.93 5.23 -11.29
C LEU A 14 13.04 6.17 -11.74
N LYS A 15 14.18 5.65 -12.19
CA LYS A 15 15.30 6.46 -12.68
C LYS A 15 14.95 7.28 -13.92
N GLN A 16 13.91 6.89 -14.66
CA GLN A 16 13.42 7.58 -15.86
C GLN A 16 12.31 8.60 -15.55
N ARG A 17 12.05 8.89 -14.28
CA ARG A 17 10.94 9.73 -13.84
C ARG A 17 11.39 10.87 -12.95
N LYS A 18 10.65 11.97 -13.01
CA LYS A 18 10.79 13.11 -12.11
C LYS A 18 9.49 13.37 -11.37
N ILE A 19 9.61 13.82 -10.13
CA ILE A 19 8.44 14.22 -9.33
C ILE A 19 8.02 15.62 -9.79
N ILE A 20 6.79 15.77 -10.29
CA ILE A 20 6.24 17.07 -10.69
C ILE A 20 5.29 17.64 -9.65
N ASN A 21 4.72 16.79 -8.79
CA ASN A 21 3.91 17.23 -7.68
C ASN A 21 3.95 16.22 -6.53
N ILE A 22 3.81 16.72 -5.30
CA ILE A 22 3.76 15.90 -4.10
C ILE A 22 2.85 16.57 -3.08
N CYS A 23 2.14 15.74 -2.33
CA CYS A 23 1.31 16.18 -1.24
C CYS A 23 1.37 15.21 -0.08
N VAL A 24 1.83 15.68 1.08
CA VAL A 24 1.77 14.93 2.33
C VAL A 24 0.51 15.40 3.07
N GLY A 25 -0.60 14.71 2.83
CA GLY A 25 -1.86 14.95 3.52
C GLY A 25 -1.92 14.21 4.86
N THR A 26 -2.97 14.48 5.64
CA THR A 26 -3.16 13.92 7.00
C THR A 26 -3.32 12.40 7.01
N SER A 27 -4.06 11.85 6.04
CA SER A 27 -4.34 10.41 5.94
C SER A 27 -3.57 9.74 4.81
N TYR A 28 -3.25 10.50 3.77
CA TYR A 28 -2.66 9.98 2.54
C TYR A 28 -1.55 10.88 2.02
N THR A 29 -0.54 10.27 1.42
CA THR A 29 0.52 10.95 0.68
C THR A 29 0.32 10.65 -0.80
N ALA A 30 0.42 11.66 -1.65
CA ALA A 30 0.27 11.54 -3.09
C ALA A 30 1.49 12.10 -3.81
N VAL A 31 1.90 11.42 -4.88
CA VAL A 31 2.97 11.86 -5.77
C VAL A 31 2.48 11.77 -7.21
N ILE A 32 2.80 12.78 -8.00
CA ILE A 32 2.60 12.82 -9.45
C ILE A 32 3.96 12.89 -10.12
N LEU A 33 4.20 12.00 -11.07
CA LEU A 33 5.41 11.96 -11.90
C LEU A 33 5.21 12.73 -13.22
N ASP A 34 6.31 12.97 -13.92
CA ASP A 34 6.36 13.72 -15.18
C ASP A 34 5.57 13.09 -16.34
N ASP A 35 5.32 11.78 -16.30
CA ASP A 35 4.41 11.09 -17.20
C ASP A 35 2.92 11.16 -16.78
N GLN A 36 2.60 12.02 -15.80
CA GLN A 36 1.27 12.18 -15.19
C GLN A 36 0.77 10.94 -14.43
N SER A 37 1.60 9.91 -14.24
CA SER A 37 1.24 8.84 -13.32
C SER A 37 1.13 9.39 -11.90
N MET A 38 0.16 8.88 -11.15
CA MET A 38 -0.10 9.29 -9.78
C MET A 38 -0.12 8.07 -8.88
N GLY A 39 0.68 8.12 -7.83
CA GLY A 39 0.69 7.13 -6.77
C GLY A 39 0.20 7.73 -5.46
N VAL A 40 -0.42 6.88 -4.65
CA VAL A 40 -0.94 7.26 -3.34
C VAL A 40 -0.47 6.25 -2.30
N SER A 41 -0.28 6.69 -1.07
CA SER A 41 -0.05 5.82 0.08
C SER A 41 -0.80 6.37 1.29
N HIS A 42 -0.91 5.58 2.34
CA HIS A 42 -1.18 6.14 3.67
C HIS A 42 -0.05 7.07 4.11
N THR A 43 -0.39 8.09 4.91
CA THR A 43 0.59 8.92 5.62
C THR A 43 0.76 8.39 7.04
N ILE A 44 2.01 8.12 7.45
CA ILE A 44 2.40 8.00 8.84
C ILE A 44 3.31 9.20 9.15
N ALA A 45 2.78 10.19 9.86
CA ALA A 45 3.43 11.49 10.08
C ALA A 45 4.49 11.47 11.20
N GLU A 46 5.32 10.43 11.22
CA GLU A 46 6.43 10.28 12.15
C GLU A 46 7.76 10.48 11.43
N GLY A 47 8.58 11.41 11.91
CA GLY A 47 9.87 11.77 11.33
C GLY A 47 9.81 13.04 10.47
N GLU A 48 10.90 13.30 9.76
CA GLU A 48 11.12 14.51 8.97
C GLU A 48 11.60 14.17 7.56
N VAL A 49 11.50 15.12 6.63
CA VAL A 49 11.98 14.99 5.26
C VAL A 49 13.04 16.06 5.01
N ASP A 50 14.29 15.64 4.90
CA ASP A 50 15.47 16.52 4.89
C ASP A 50 15.44 17.58 3.77
N TYR A 51 14.79 17.27 2.66
CA TYR A 51 14.67 18.12 1.47
C TYR A 51 13.23 18.58 1.23
N ALA A 52 12.45 18.77 2.31
CA ALA A 52 11.10 19.34 2.22
C ALA A 52 11.14 20.72 1.53
N GLY A 53 10.24 20.92 0.56
CA GLY A 53 10.24 22.11 -0.30
C GLY A 53 11.10 21.98 -1.57
N GLU A 54 11.95 20.96 -1.66
CA GLU A 54 12.85 20.75 -2.81
C GLU A 54 12.57 19.46 -3.58
N ILE A 55 11.54 18.70 -3.20
CA ILE A 55 11.21 17.38 -3.81
C ILE A 55 10.84 17.53 -5.29
N ILE A 56 10.09 18.57 -5.64
CA ILE A 56 9.63 18.80 -7.01
C ILE A 56 10.85 19.02 -7.92
N GLY A 57 10.91 18.28 -9.03
CA GLY A 57 12.00 18.29 -9.99
C GLY A 57 13.09 17.26 -9.72
N LYS A 58 13.14 16.64 -8.53
CA LYS A 58 14.08 15.55 -8.24
C LYS A 58 13.70 14.26 -8.98
N ASN A 59 14.70 13.41 -9.19
CA ASN A 59 14.50 12.08 -9.74
C ASN A 59 13.67 11.23 -8.75
N ALA A 60 12.73 10.44 -9.28
CA ALA A 60 11.84 9.64 -8.45
C ALA A 60 12.60 8.57 -7.65
N TYR A 61 13.62 7.94 -8.25
CA TYR A 61 14.46 6.94 -7.57
C TYR A 61 15.21 7.54 -6.39
N ASP A 62 15.87 8.68 -6.60
CA ASP A 62 16.69 9.34 -5.57
C ASP A 62 15.88 9.71 -4.32
N VAL A 63 14.57 9.97 -4.47
CA VAL A 63 13.67 10.23 -3.36
C VAL A 63 13.14 8.92 -2.76
N ALA A 64 12.76 7.94 -3.60
CA ALA A 64 12.15 6.68 -3.16
C ALA A 64 13.09 5.79 -2.33
N VAL A 65 14.40 5.89 -2.50
CA VAL A 65 15.40 5.13 -1.70
C VAL A 65 15.51 5.60 -0.24
N ASN A 66 14.97 6.78 0.10
CA ASN A 66 15.02 7.29 1.47
C ASN A 66 13.83 6.71 2.26
N VAL A 67 14.11 5.71 3.10
CA VAL A 67 13.09 4.93 3.84
C VAL A 67 13.38 4.81 5.34
N ASP A 68 14.24 5.68 5.87
CA ASP A 68 14.72 5.64 7.27
C ASP A 68 13.61 5.90 8.31
N ASN A 69 12.59 6.69 7.96
CA ASN A 69 11.45 6.97 8.85
C ASN A 69 10.08 6.74 8.19
N PRO A 70 8.99 6.58 8.97
CA PRO A 70 7.65 6.31 8.42
C PRO A 70 7.13 7.37 7.44
N LEU A 71 7.45 8.65 7.66
CA LEU A 71 7.03 9.72 6.76
C LEU A 71 7.73 9.60 5.40
N LYS A 72 9.05 9.40 5.38
CA LYS A 72 9.82 9.14 4.16
C LYS A 72 9.37 7.84 3.47
N ARG A 73 9.03 6.78 4.22
CA ARG A 73 8.41 5.57 3.67
C ARG A 73 7.03 5.82 3.04
N SER A 74 6.24 6.74 3.59
CA SER A 74 4.96 7.14 2.98
C SER A 74 5.21 7.75 1.60
N ILE A 75 6.18 8.67 1.50
CA ILE A 75 6.58 9.28 0.22
C ILE A 75 7.13 8.24 -0.75
N SER A 76 8.05 7.38 -0.29
CA SER A 76 8.63 6.30 -1.09
C SER A 76 7.56 5.38 -1.67
N VAL A 77 6.63 4.89 -0.84
CA VAL A 77 5.54 4.01 -1.30
C VAL A 77 4.59 4.74 -2.24
N ALA A 78 4.30 6.02 -2.03
CA ALA A 78 3.53 6.82 -3.00
C ALA A 78 4.25 6.93 -4.36
N ILE A 79 5.57 7.11 -4.37
CA ILE A 79 6.38 7.08 -5.60
C ILE A 79 6.31 5.70 -6.26
N LEU A 80 6.61 4.63 -5.53
CA LEU A 80 6.59 3.26 -6.06
C LEU A 80 5.21 2.90 -6.64
N ASN A 81 4.14 3.36 -5.99
CA ASN A 81 2.77 3.08 -6.38
C ASN A 81 2.31 3.84 -7.63
N SER A 82 3.02 4.89 -8.04
CA SER A 82 2.76 5.58 -9.31
C SER A 82 3.15 4.73 -10.52
N ILE A 83 4.09 3.79 -10.36
CA ILE A 83 4.46 2.82 -11.38
C ILE A 83 3.33 1.79 -11.52
N SER A 84 2.89 1.57 -12.76
CA SER A 84 1.86 0.60 -13.08
C SER A 84 2.23 -0.23 -14.30
N THR A 85 1.83 -1.50 -14.28
CA THR A 85 2.00 -2.44 -15.40
C THR A 85 0.95 -2.27 -16.50
N GLY A 86 -0.12 -1.50 -16.25
CA GLY A 86 -1.24 -1.35 -17.16
C GLY A 86 -2.12 -2.60 -17.32
N LYS A 87 -1.93 -3.63 -16.47
CA LYS A 87 -2.62 -4.93 -16.55
C LYS A 87 -3.71 -5.12 -15.50
N LEU A 88 -4.12 -4.04 -14.83
CA LEU A 88 -5.10 -4.07 -13.75
C LEU A 88 -6.51 -4.39 -14.27
N THR A 89 -7.23 -5.23 -13.54
CA THR A 89 -8.65 -5.57 -13.76
C THR A 89 -9.50 -4.94 -12.68
N SER A 90 -10.73 -4.49 -12.98
CA SER A 90 -11.61 -3.90 -11.95
C SER A 90 -12.08 -4.96 -10.94
N GLY A 91 -12.09 -4.60 -9.66
CA GLY A 91 -12.61 -5.46 -8.59
C GLY A 91 -11.68 -5.58 -7.37
N ASP A 92 -12.04 -6.50 -6.47
CA ASP A 92 -11.29 -6.83 -5.26
C ASP A 92 -10.67 -8.24 -5.40
N PRO A 93 -9.34 -8.41 -5.26
CA PRO A 93 -8.69 -9.69 -5.50
C PRO A 93 -9.16 -10.77 -4.52
N LEU A 94 -9.69 -10.40 -3.35
CA LEU A 94 -10.19 -11.38 -2.39
C LEU A 94 -11.36 -12.21 -2.94
N THR A 95 -12.11 -11.68 -3.91
CA THR A 95 -13.22 -12.39 -4.57
C THR A 95 -12.79 -13.62 -5.35
N LEU A 96 -11.49 -13.75 -5.66
CA LEU A 96 -10.90 -14.90 -6.35
C LEU A 96 -10.70 -16.11 -5.43
N TYR A 97 -10.86 -15.92 -4.12
CA TYR A 97 -10.53 -16.92 -3.11
C TYR A 97 -11.74 -17.22 -2.22
N SER A 98 -11.70 -18.40 -1.60
CA SER A 98 -12.69 -18.90 -0.65
C SER A 98 -12.01 -19.79 0.38
N GLY A 99 -12.57 -19.90 1.59
CA GLY A 99 -11.97 -20.74 2.62
C GLY A 99 -12.70 -20.73 3.96
N GLY A 100 -12.10 -21.36 4.96
CA GLY A 100 -12.56 -21.29 6.35
C GLY A 100 -12.13 -20.00 7.05
N LYS A 101 -10.92 -19.49 6.83
CA LYS A 101 -10.35 -18.38 7.59
C LYS A 101 -9.54 -17.43 6.74
N VAL A 102 -9.87 -16.14 6.83
CA VAL A 102 -9.06 -15.04 6.28
C VAL A 102 -8.44 -14.23 7.42
N CYS A 103 -7.16 -13.89 7.30
CA CYS A 103 -6.47 -12.98 8.22
C CYS A 103 -6.09 -11.70 7.49
N ALA A 104 -6.41 -10.55 8.07
CA ALA A 104 -6.09 -9.26 7.47
C ALA A 104 -5.25 -8.37 8.38
N PHE A 105 -4.30 -7.64 7.79
CA PHE A 105 -3.32 -6.82 8.51
C PHE A 105 -3.30 -5.42 7.92
N GLY A 106 -3.69 -4.39 8.67
CA GLY A 106 -3.80 -3.02 8.15
C GLY A 106 -4.14 -1.97 9.20
N TYR A 107 -4.33 -0.72 8.79
CA TYR A 107 -4.98 0.29 9.62
C TYR A 107 -6.49 0.20 9.44
N TYR A 108 -7.23 -0.03 10.52
CA TYR A 108 -8.68 -0.25 10.50
C TYR A 108 -9.10 -1.24 9.39
N PRO A 109 -8.45 -2.42 9.29
CA PRO A 109 -8.66 -3.32 8.18
C PRO A 109 -10.12 -3.77 8.15
N TYR A 110 -10.69 -3.82 6.95
CA TYR A 110 -12.05 -4.29 6.73
C TYR A 110 -12.05 -5.30 5.59
N ILE A 111 -12.63 -6.47 5.86
CA ILE A 111 -12.82 -7.55 4.91
C ILE A 111 -14.28 -7.96 4.95
N SER A 112 -14.90 -8.07 3.78
CA SER A 112 -16.21 -8.73 3.67
C SER A 112 -16.00 -10.23 3.77
N ALA A 113 -16.65 -10.86 4.76
CA ALA A 113 -16.52 -12.29 5.03
C ALA A 113 -17.16 -13.20 3.95
N GLY A 114 -17.61 -12.66 2.80
CA GLY A 114 -18.53 -13.34 1.88
C GLY A 114 -18.20 -14.80 1.57
N ASN A 115 -16.95 -15.10 1.22
CA ASN A 115 -16.50 -16.45 0.86
C ASN A 115 -15.74 -17.17 2.01
N PHE A 116 -15.81 -16.66 3.23
CA PHE A 116 -15.02 -17.12 4.37
C PHE A 116 -15.85 -17.36 5.63
N SER A 117 -15.59 -18.46 6.32
CA SER A 117 -16.31 -18.79 7.56
C SER A 117 -15.87 -17.96 8.77
N SER A 118 -14.67 -17.40 8.74
CA SER A 118 -14.10 -16.59 9.82
C SER A 118 -13.14 -15.53 9.30
N VAL A 119 -13.13 -14.38 9.97
CA VAL A 119 -12.24 -13.26 9.69
C VAL A 119 -11.47 -12.91 10.97
N VAL A 120 -10.14 -12.87 10.88
CA VAL A 120 -9.29 -12.33 11.95
C VAL A 120 -8.62 -11.08 11.44
N LEU A 121 -8.72 -10.00 12.22
CA LEU A 121 -8.18 -8.70 11.86
C LEU A 121 -7.06 -8.32 12.83
N TYR A 122 -5.95 -7.83 12.30
CA TYR A 122 -4.86 -7.23 13.06
C TYR A 122 -4.70 -5.77 12.64
N ASP A 123 -4.91 -4.87 13.60
CA ASP A 123 -4.88 -3.43 13.37
C ASP A 123 -3.55 -2.82 13.79
N PHE A 124 -2.97 -1.99 12.92
CA PHE A 124 -1.75 -1.22 13.19
C PHE A 124 -2.01 0.01 14.08
N SER A 125 -3.27 0.41 14.26
CA SER A 125 -3.64 1.52 15.12
C SER A 125 -3.44 1.20 16.61
N THR A 126 -3.24 2.24 17.42
CA THR A 126 -3.17 2.13 18.89
C THR A 126 -4.53 1.83 19.51
N GLN A 127 -5.62 2.09 18.79
CA GLN A 127 -7.00 1.83 19.19
C GLN A 127 -7.70 1.00 18.10
N PRO A 128 -7.52 -0.34 18.11
CA PRO A 128 -8.12 -1.21 17.12
C PRO A 128 -9.64 -1.07 17.06
N GLN A 129 -10.19 -1.09 15.84
CA GLN A 129 -11.63 -1.07 15.59
C GLN A 129 -12.11 -2.39 14.96
N ASN A 130 -13.42 -2.54 14.74
CA ASN A 130 -14.01 -3.68 14.04
C ASN A 130 -13.69 -5.06 14.66
N ASN A 131 -13.58 -5.13 16.00
CA ASN A 131 -13.14 -6.33 16.72
C ASN A 131 -11.74 -6.83 16.30
N ALA A 132 -10.91 -5.96 15.74
CA ALA A 132 -9.54 -6.28 15.40
C ALA A 132 -8.66 -6.40 16.65
N LYS A 133 -7.69 -7.31 16.58
CA LYS A 133 -6.63 -7.43 17.57
C LYS A 133 -5.58 -6.34 17.30
N PRO A 134 -4.97 -5.73 18.33
CA PRO A 134 -3.79 -4.90 18.11
C PRO A 134 -2.67 -5.72 17.45
N PHE A 135 -1.98 -5.15 16.45
CA PHE A 135 -0.86 -5.82 15.79
C PHE A 135 0.31 -6.10 16.74
N SER A 136 0.43 -5.36 17.85
CA SER A 136 1.38 -5.65 18.92
C SER A 136 1.20 -7.04 19.53
N GLN A 137 -0.01 -7.62 19.46
CA GLN A 137 -0.31 -8.98 19.92
C GLN A 137 -0.06 -10.05 18.85
N PHE A 138 0.30 -9.67 17.62
CA PHE A 138 0.59 -10.62 16.55
C PHE A 138 1.94 -11.31 16.80
N ASN A 139 1.87 -12.62 17.07
CA ASN A 139 3.02 -13.52 17.19
C ASN A 139 3.00 -14.64 16.14
N GLY A 140 1.97 -14.68 15.30
CA GLY A 140 1.74 -15.69 14.28
C GLY A 140 0.27 -16.04 14.18
N GLU A 141 -0.16 -16.48 13.01
CA GLU A 141 -1.54 -16.84 12.72
C GLU A 141 -1.57 -17.86 11.58
N THR A 142 -2.56 -18.75 11.60
CA THR A 142 -2.81 -19.71 10.50
C THR A 142 -4.17 -19.45 9.89
N CYS A 143 -4.23 -19.34 8.57
CA CYS A 143 -5.42 -19.03 7.79
C CYS A 143 -5.29 -19.60 6.38
N ASP A 144 -6.37 -19.62 5.61
CA ASP A 144 -6.28 -20.05 4.21
C ASP A 144 -5.79 -18.90 3.34
N VAL A 145 -6.26 -17.67 3.63
CA VAL A 145 -5.88 -16.46 2.91
C VAL A 145 -5.39 -15.39 3.89
N ALA A 146 -4.20 -14.85 3.64
CA ALA A 146 -3.70 -13.67 4.32
C ALA A 146 -3.74 -12.44 3.41
N VAL A 147 -4.45 -11.41 3.87
CA VAL A 147 -4.63 -10.12 3.22
C VAL A 147 -3.79 -9.07 3.93
N ILE A 148 -2.68 -8.68 3.31
CA ILE A 148 -1.74 -7.72 3.87
C ILE A 148 -1.99 -6.37 3.21
N PHE A 149 -2.42 -5.38 3.99
CA PHE A 149 -2.60 -4.04 3.43
C PHE A 149 -1.23 -3.40 3.16
N GLY A 150 -1.08 -2.68 2.04
CA GLY A 150 0.19 -2.04 1.66
C GLY A 150 0.74 -1.04 2.69
N SER A 151 -0.07 -0.59 3.65
CA SER A 151 0.44 0.18 4.80
C SER A 151 1.49 -0.58 5.62
N ALA A 152 1.53 -1.92 5.51
CA ALA A 152 2.56 -2.76 6.08
C ALA A 152 3.99 -2.45 5.56
N LEU A 153 4.10 -1.92 4.34
CA LEU A 153 5.36 -1.43 3.77
C LEU A 153 5.83 -0.16 4.49
N ILE A 154 4.89 0.68 4.91
CA ILE A 154 5.16 2.01 5.47
C ILE A 154 5.51 1.92 6.95
N ASN A 155 4.80 1.10 7.71
CA ASN A 155 5.10 0.89 9.13
C ASN A 155 6.15 -0.21 9.38
N ASN A 156 6.77 -0.74 8.32
CA ASN A 156 7.81 -1.77 8.39
C ASN A 156 7.36 -3.07 9.09
N SER A 157 6.11 -3.48 8.90
CA SER A 157 5.55 -4.70 9.51
C SER A 157 5.46 -5.90 8.56
N ILE A 158 5.63 -5.68 7.25
CA ILE A 158 5.44 -6.73 6.22
C ILE A 158 6.34 -7.95 6.44
N ASP A 159 7.63 -7.74 6.75
CA ASP A 159 8.59 -8.83 7.00
C ASP A 159 8.18 -9.67 8.22
N LYS A 160 7.68 -9.02 9.29
CA LYS A 160 7.17 -9.72 10.48
C LYS A 160 5.91 -10.53 10.14
N ILE A 161 5.02 -9.99 9.31
CA ILE A 161 3.78 -10.69 8.92
C ILE A 161 4.13 -11.95 8.13
N ILE A 162 4.89 -11.82 7.05
CA ILE A 162 5.23 -12.93 6.15
C ILE A 162 6.00 -14.02 6.89
N LYS A 163 6.88 -13.66 7.82
CA LYS A 163 7.63 -14.63 8.62
C LYS A 163 6.75 -15.49 9.53
N ASN A 164 5.64 -14.94 10.04
CA ASN A 164 4.88 -15.57 11.14
C ASN A 164 3.45 -15.98 10.74
N VAL A 165 2.95 -15.55 9.57
CA VAL A 165 1.67 -16.02 9.04
C VAL A 165 1.89 -17.31 8.24
N LYS A 166 1.00 -18.28 8.43
CA LYS A 166 0.91 -19.47 7.60
C LYS A 166 -0.40 -19.38 6.82
N ALA A 167 -0.29 -19.18 5.51
CA ALA A 167 -1.42 -19.09 4.61
C ALA A 167 -1.16 -19.80 3.29
N ASP A 168 -2.22 -20.36 2.70
CA ASP A 168 -2.16 -20.97 1.37
C ASP A 168 -2.03 -19.89 0.31
N HIS A 169 -2.67 -18.73 0.53
CA HIS A 169 -2.67 -17.60 -0.40
C HIS A 169 -2.28 -16.29 0.30
N LEU A 170 -1.39 -15.51 -0.33
CA LEU A 170 -1.03 -14.16 0.10
C LEU A 170 -1.50 -13.10 -0.91
N ILE A 171 -2.13 -12.06 -0.38
CA ILE A 171 -2.64 -10.92 -1.16
C ILE A 171 -2.09 -9.62 -0.57
N LEU A 172 -1.47 -8.78 -1.40
CA LEU A 172 -1.13 -7.40 -1.03
C LEU A 172 -2.28 -6.50 -1.46
N THR A 173 -2.90 -5.71 -0.57
CA THR A 173 -4.07 -4.90 -0.96
C THR A 173 -4.15 -3.50 -0.35
N GLY A 174 -5.01 -2.64 -0.89
CA GLY A 174 -5.26 -1.30 -0.40
C GLY A 174 -4.46 -0.21 -1.10
N ILE A 175 -4.64 1.02 -0.63
CA ILE A 175 -4.17 2.22 -1.35
C ILE A 175 -2.65 2.31 -1.48
N SER A 176 -1.90 1.68 -0.59
CA SER A 176 -0.43 1.68 -0.58
C SER A 176 0.19 0.47 -1.30
N SER A 177 -0.58 -0.31 -2.07
CA SER A 177 -0.06 -1.54 -2.70
C SER A 177 0.67 -1.24 -4.00
N VAL A 178 1.88 -1.78 -4.13
CA VAL A 178 2.80 -1.53 -5.25
C VAL A 178 2.84 -2.70 -6.23
N GLU A 179 3.12 -2.46 -7.51
CA GLU A 179 3.18 -3.49 -8.57
C GLU A 179 4.60 -4.07 -8.77
N ALA A 180 5.29 -4.43 -7.68
CA ALA A 180 6.60 -5.09 -7.73
C ALA A 180 6.45 -6.62 -7.86
N ILE A 181 6.04 -7.06 -9.05
CA ILE A 181 5.55 -8.43 -9.31
C ILE A 181 6.59 -9.49 -8.95
N SER A 182 7.84 -9.30 -9.35
CA SER A 182 8.92 -10.29 -9.21
C SER A 182 9.24 -10.53 -7.74
N THR A 183 9.38 -9.44 -6.98
CA THR A 183 9.62 -9.45 -5.55
C THR A 183 8.43 -10.05 -4.82
N LEU A 184 7.20 -9.62 -5.13
CA LEU A 184 6.01 -10.14 -4.47
C LEU A 184 5.82 -11.65 -4.71
N LYS A 185 6.06 -12.14 -5.93
CA LYS A 185 6.05 -13.59 -6.22
C LYS A 185 7.10 -14.36 -5.42
N LYS A 186 8.31 -13.80 -5.27
CA LYS A 186 9.39 -14.41 -4.48
C LYS A 186 8.94 -14.67 -3.02
N TYR A 187 8.05 -13.83 -2.49
CA TYR A 187 7.48 -13.97 -1.15
C TYR A 187 6.13 -14.70 -1.10
N GLY A 188 5.67 -15.28 -2.21
CA GLY A 188 4.45 -16.09 -2.26
C GLY A 188 3.15 -15.30 -2.42
N PHE A 189 3.21 -14.01 -2.77
CA PHE A 189 2.00 -13.27 -3.14
C PHE A 189 1.47 -13.72 -4.50
N GLU A 190 0.14 -13.87 -4.58
CA GLU A 190 -0.58 -14.34 -5.78
C GLU A 190 -1.50 -13.26 -6.36
N ALA A 191 -1.78 -12.21 -5.60
CA ALA A 191 -2.58 -11.09 -6.09
C ALA A 191 -2.20 -9.77 -5.42
N ILE A 192 -2.41 -8.69 -6.19
CA ILE A 192 -2.22 -7.30 -5.78
C ILE A 192 -3.56 -6.58 -5.95
N GLY A 193 -4.10 -6.00 -4.89
CA GLY A 193 -5.27 -5.13 -4.92
C GLY A 193 -4.85 -3.67 -4.77
N LYS A 194 -5.20 -2.83 -5.74
CA LYS A 194 -4.87 -1.40 -5.77
C LYS A 194 -6.12 -0.55 -5.68
N ILE A 195 -5.91 0.67 -5.18
CA ILE A 195 -6.86 1.76 -5.30
C ILE A 195 -6.25 2.76 -6.27
N VAL A 196 -6.87 2.90 -7.45
CA VAL A 196 -6.35 3.67 -8.59
C VAL A 196 -7.11 4.98 -8.72
N PRO A 197 -6.45 6.14 -8.78
CA PRO A 197 -7.11 7.41 -9.07
C PRO A 197 -7.71 7.43 -10.48
N VAL A 198 -9.04 7.50 -10.57
CA VAL A 198 -9.75 7.65 -11.86
C VAL A 198 -9.88 9.13 -12.24
N ASP A 199 -9.91 10.02 -11.24
CA ASP A 199 -9.76 11.46 -11.40
C ASP A 199 -8.56 11.91 -10.56
N GLN A 200 -7.38 11.89 -11.20
CA GLN A 200 -6.10 12.18 -10.53
C GLN A 200 -6.10 13.58 -9.91
N TYR A 201 -6.63 14.59 -10.61
CA TYR A 201 -6.64 15.96 -10.12
C TYR A 201 -7.51 16.10 -8.87
N ARG A 202 -8.74 15.58 -8.90
CA ARG A 202 -9.63 15.61 -7.73
C ARG A 202 -9.12 14.76 -6.58
N ALA A 203 -8.54 13.60 -6.87
CA ALA A 203 -7.90 12.75 -5.86
C ALA A 203 -6.75 13.50 -5.17
N PHE A 204 -5.84 14.11 -5.95
CA PHE A 204 -4.69 14.86 -5.44
C PHE A 204 -5.14 16.05 -4.58
N ARG A 205 -6.07 16.87 -5.09
CA ARG A 205 -6.64 18.00 -4.34
C ARG A 205 -7.30 17.56 -3.04
N THR A 206 -8.10 16.50 -3.08
CA THR A 206 -8.76 15.95 -1.89
C THR A 206 -7.74 15.56 -0.82
N ILE A 207 -6.63 14.94 -1.21
CA ILE A 207 -5.55 14.56 -0.30
C ILE A 207 -4.90 15.81 0.32
N CYS A 208 -4.57 16.81 -0.49
CA CYS A 208 -3.97 18.06 -0.01
C CYS A 208 -4.86 18.89 0.90
N GLU A 209 -6.17 18.78 0.72
CA GLU A 209 -7.17 19.46 1.55
C GLU A 209 -7.49 18.67 2.83
N GLY A 210 -6.76 17.59 3.12
CA GLY A 210 -6.92 16.79 4.34
C GLY A 210 -8.09 15.79 4.28
N GLY A 211 -8.51 15.40 3.08
CA GLY A 211 -9.62 14.49 2.86
C GLY A 211 -9.40 13.09 3.44
N SER A 212 -10.46 12.53 4.02
CA SER A 212 -10.52 11.16 4.52
C SER A 212 -10.80 10.15 3.41
N ALA A 213 -10.76 8.86 3.76
CA ALA A 213 -11.15 7.75 2.88
C ALA A 213 -12.52 7.97 2.20
N LYS A 214 -13.50 8.54 2.91
CA LYS A 214 -14.86 8.81 2.40
C LYS A 214 -14.89 9.88 1.32
N GLN A 215 -14.03 10.89 1.40
CA GLN A 215 -13.95 11.93 0.37
C GLN A 215 -13.14 11.44 -0.83
N LEU A 216 -12.03 10.74 -0.58
CA LEU A 216 -11.16 10.21 -1.63
C LEU A 216 -11.82 9.12 -2.46
N SER A 217 -12.69 8.28 -1.86
CA SER A 217 -13.38 7.18 -2.54
C SER A 217 -14.21 7.59 -3.75
N LYS A 218 -14.55 8.88 -3.89
CA LYS A 218 -15.28 9.43 -5.05
C LYS A 218 -14.43 9.54 -6.31
N TYR A 219 -13.11 9.52 -6.18
CA TYR A 219 -12.16 9.81 -7.26
C TYR A 219 -11.18 8.67 -7.51
N VAL A 220 -11.40 7.52 -6.87
CA VAL A 220 -10.57 6.33 -6.98
C VAL A 220 -11.44 5.09 -7.20
N THR A 221 -10.87 4.06 -7.80
CA THR A 221 -11.54 2.76 -8.01
C THR A 221 -10.67 1.61 -7.52
N LYS A 222 -11.30 0.50 -7.13
CA LYS A 222 -10.59 -0.74 -6.79
C LYS A 222 -10.28 -1.50 -8.07
N MET A 223 -9.02 -1.89 -8.20
CA MET A 223 -8.54 -2.75 -9.27
C MET A 223 -7.58 -3.79 -8.69
N TYR A 224 -7.31 -4.85 -9.43
CA TYR A 224 -6.41 -5.89 -9.00
C TYR A 224 -5.63 -6.50 -10.16
N LEU A 225 -4.52 -7.15 -9.82
CA LEU A 225 -3.72 -7.97 -10.71
C LEU A 225 -3.47 -9.30 -10.02
N LYS A 226 -3.82 -10.40 -10.68
CA LYS A 226 -3.36 -11.74 -10.29
C LYS A 226 -1.95 -11.94 -10.84
N ILE A 227 -1.01 -12.35 -9.99
CA ILE A 227 0.41 -12.49 -10.34
C ILE A 227 0.83 -13.95 -10.33
#